data_AF-A0A842QGQ7-F1
#
_entry.id   AF-A0A842QGQ7-F1
#
_cell.length_a   1.000
_cell.length_b   1.000
_cell.length_c   1.000
_cell.angle_alpha   90.00
_cell.angle_beta   90.00
_cell.angle_gamma   90.00
#
_symmetry.space_group_name_H-M   'P 1'
#
loop_
_entity.id
_entity.type
_entity.pdbx_description
1 polymer ?
#
loop_
_entity_poly.entity_id
_entity_poly.type
_entity_poly.pdbx_seq_one_letter_code
_entity_poly.pdbx_strand_id
1 'polypeptide(L)'
;MHLREIQQVLRKFHTERGWDKFPASLVITHLLEELGELSDYILVEEGYKATGLGHDEPDKNEISREFAQVLSLFVQLANHFDIDLENSFSAEFEIMRERFPADAWSEYMERL
;
A
#
# COMPACT_ATOMS: atom_id res chain seq x y z
N MET A 1 3.68 -14.15 9.99
CA MET A 1 3.55 -12.67 9.98
C MET A 1 2.16 -12.38 10.55
N HIS A 2 1.64 -11.15 10.48
CA HIS A 2 0.26 -10.84 10.91
C HIS A 2 -0.65 -10.47 9.73
N LEU A 3 -0.26 -10.82 8.50
CA LEU A 3 -1.02 -10.45 7.30
C LEU A 3 -2.36 -11.19 7.25
N ARG A 4 -2.37 -12.47 7.67
CA ARG A 4 -3.60 -13.24 7.75
C ARG A 4 -4.60 -12.67 8.75
N GLU A 5 -4.12 -12.14 9.88
CA GLU A 5 -4.97 -11.47 10.88
C GLU A 5 -5.61 -10.20 10.31
N ILE A 6 -4.82 -9.37 9.63
CA ILE A 6 -5.30 -8.16 8.94
C ILE A 6 -6.35 -8.52 7.88
N GLN A 7 -6.09 -9.55 7.06
CA GLN A 7 -7.05 -10.03 6.06
C GLN A 7 -8.38 -10.43 6.68
N GLN A 8 -8.38 -11.11 7.82
CA GLN A 8 -9.59 -11.56 8.50
C GLN A 8 -10.38 -10.38 9.09
N VAL A 9 -9.71 -9.44 9.74
CA VAL A 9 -10.35 -8.22 10.29
C VAL A 9 -11.02 -7.43 9.18
N LEU A 10 -10.33 -7.20 8.07
CA LEU A 10 -10.87 -6.43 6.94
C LEU A 10 -11.96 -7.20 6.18
N ARG A 11 -11.82 -8.52 6.01
CA ARG A 11 -12.88 -9.35 5.40
C ARG A 11 -14.18 -9.20 6.19
N LYS A 12 -14.11 -9.33 7.52
CA LYS A 12 -15.28 -9.14 8.39
C LYS A 12 -15.85 -7.72 8.26
N PHE A 13 -15.01 -6.69 8.35
CA PHE A 13 -15.43 -5.30 8.23
C PHE A 13 -16.17 -5.00 6.91
N HIS A 14 -15.65 -5.51 5.79
CA HIS A 14 -16.25 -5.34 4.46
C HIS A 14 -17.56 -6.12 4.31
N THR A 15 -17.59 -7.39 4.73
CA THR A 15 -18.80 -8.24 4.63
C THR A 15 -19.95 -7.69 5.48
N GLU A 16 -19.68 -7.18 6.70
CA GLU A 16 -20.69 -6.54 7.54
C GLU A 16 -21.38 -5.35 6.87
N ARG A 17 -20.71 -4.69 5.92
CA ARG A 17 -21.22 -3.54 5.16
C ARG A 17 -21.65 -3.91 3.74
N GLY A 18 -21.47 -5.16 3.33
CA GLY A 18 -21.71 -5.63 1.96
C GLY A 18 -20.74 -5.06 0.91
N TRP A 19 -19.59 -4.55 1.33
CA TRP A 19 -18.57 -3.95 0.44
C TRP A 19 -17.75 -5.00 -0.31
N ASP A 20 -17.79 -6.25 0.14
CA ASP A 20 -17.26 -7.41 -0.58
C ASP A 20 -17.94 -7.63 -1.95
N LYS A 21 -19.12 -7.04 -2.15
CA LYS A 21 -19.87 -7.09 -3.41
C LYS A 21 -19.43 -6.07 -4.46
N PHE A 22 -18.61 -5.09 -4.08
CA PHE A 22 -18.09 -4.15 -5.07
C PHE A 22 -17.18 -4.89 -6.07
N PRO A 23 -17.32 -4.62 -7.38
CA PRO A 23 -16.43 -5.21 -8.38
C PRO A 23 -15.00 -4.73 -8.15
N ALA A 24 -14.02 -5.62 -8.39
CA ALA A 24 -12.61 -5.31 -8.22
C ALA A 24 -12.17 -4.04 -8.98
N SER A 25 -12.80 -3.73 -10.12
CA SER A 25 -12.53 -2.52 -10.89
C SER A 25 -12.81 -1.23 -10.12
N LEU A 26 -13.81 -1.19 -9.24
CA LEU A 26 -14.06 -0.02 -8.41
C LEU A 26 -13.09 0.06 -7.23
N VAL A 27 -12.76 -1.10 -6.63
CA VAL A 27 -11.82 -1.15 -5.50
C VAL A 27 -10.40 -0.76 -5.95
N ILE A 28 -9.96 -1.20 -7.14
CA ILE A 28 -8.66 -0.78 -7.68
C ILE A 28 -8.65 0.70 -8.07
N THR A 29 -9.75 1.24 -8.61
CA THR A 29 -9.86 2.69 -8.87
C THR A 29 -9.71 3.49 -7.57
N HIS A 30 -10.41 3.09 -6.51
CA HIS A 30 -10.27 3.73 -5.20
C HIS A 30 -8.84 3.60 -4.65
N LEU A 31 -8.21 2.42 -4.79
CA LEU A 31 -6.80 2.26 -4.38
C LEU A 31 -5.86 3.24 -5.10
N LEU A 32 -6.10 3.51 -6.39
CA LEU A 32 -5.32 4.48 -7.16
C LEU A 32 -5.55 5.93 -6.69
N GLU A 33 -6.77 6.25 -6.24
CA GLU A 33 -7.08 7.56 -5.66
C GLU A 33 -6.27 7.77 -4.37
N GLU A 34 -6.30 6.82 -3.43
CA GLU A 34 -5.56 6.93 -2.16
C GLU A 34 -4.02 6.93 -2.36
N LEU A 35 -3.52 6.20 -3.37
CA LEU A 35 -2.11 6.30 -3.78
C LEU A 35 -1.78 7.69 -4.37
N GLY A 36 -2.75 8.33 -5.02
CA GLY A 36 -2.62 9.71 -5.49
C GLY A 36 -2.52 10.71 -4.34
N GLU A 37 -3.31 10.54 -3.28
CA GLU A 37 -3.23 11.35 -2.06
C GLU A 37 -1.86 11.19 -1.37
N LEU A 38 -1.36 9.96 -1.28
CA LEU A 38 0.01 9.71 -0.80
C LEU A 38 1.08 10.37 -1.68
N SER A 39 0.90 10.31 -3.00
CA SER A 39 1.82 10.93 -3.97
C SER A 39 1.84 12.45 -3.83
N ASP A 40 0.70 13.06 -3.56
CA ASP A 40 0.59 14.50 -3.34
C ASP A 40 1.41 14.97 -2.14
N TYR A 41 1.45 14.17 -1.06
CA TYR A 41 2.33 14.43 0.09
C TYR A 41 3.81 14.41 -0.33
N ILE A 42 4.23 13.35 -1.02
CA ILE A 42 5.63 13.18 -1.45
C ILE A 42 6.06 14.31 -2.39
N LEU A 43 5.20 14.71 -3.34
CA LEU A 43 5.50 15.79 -4.27
C LEU A 43 5.71 17.14 -3.57
N VAL A 44 4.99 17.38 -2.46
CA VAL A 44 5.22 18.58 -1.64
C VAL A 44 6.52 18.44 -0.83
N GLU A 45 6.74 17.29 -0.19
CA GLU A 45 7.94 17.01 0.62
C GLU A 45 9.24 17.15 -0.19
N GLU A 46 9.25 16.65 -1.42
CA GLU A 46 10.40 16.72 -2.34
C GLU A 46 10.50 18.06 -3.08
N GLY A 47 9.58 19.00 -2.81
CA GLY A 47 9.63 20.37 -3.33
C GLY A 47 9.17 20.54 -4.78
N TYR A 48 8.57 19.51 -5.39
CA TYR A 48 7.95 19.62 -6.72
C TYR A 48 6.68 20.49 -6.66
N LYS A 49 5.82 20.26 -5.66
CA LYS A 49 4.67 21.11 -5.35
C LYS A 49 5.04 22.13 -4.28
N ALA A 50 5.29 23.37 -4.68
CA ALA A 50 5.64 24.45 -3.75
C ALA A 50 4.40 24.97 -3.00
N THR A 51 4.39 24.83 -1.68
CA THR A 51 3.32 25.35 -0.82
C THR A 51 3.21 26.88 -0.94
N GLY A 52 1.98 27.38 -1.05
CA GLY A 52 1.72 28.80 -1.27
C GLY A 52 1.89 29.29 -2.71
N LEU A 53 2.32 28.43 -3.65
CA LEU A 53 2.35 28.70 -5.09
C LEU A 53 1.37 27.80 -5.85
N GLY A 54 0.10 27.83 -5.44
CA GLY A 54 -0.97 27.03 -6.06
C GLY A 54 -1.14 25.63 -5.49
N HIS A 55 -0.38 25.28 -4.44
CA HIS A 55 -0.52 24.05 -3.68
C HIS A 55 -0.61 24.35 -2.18
N ASP A 56 -1.46 23.60 -1.50
CA ASP A 56 -1.60 23.65 -0.04
C ASP A 56 -0.62 22.66 0.62
N GLU A 57 -0.27 22.94 1.87
CA GLU A 57 0.53 22.00 2.66
C GLU A 57 -0.36 20.83 3.11
N PRO A 58 0.02 19.58 2.80
CA PRO A 58 -0.74 18.42 3.22
C PRO A 58 -0.57 18.18 4.72
N ASP A 59 -1.64 17.77 5.40
CA ASP A 59 -1.58 17.46 6.84
C ASP A 59 -0.75 16.18 7.05
N LYS A 60 0.31 16.29 7.86
CA LYS A 60 1.17 15.15 8.21
C LYS A 60 0.43 14.03 8.93
N ASN A 61 -0.71 14.29 9.56
CA ASN A 61 -1.54 13.23 10.14
C ASN A 61 -2.32 12.45 9.07
N GLU A 62 -2.58 13.06 7.91
CA GLU A 62 -3.30 12.40 6.81
C GLU A 62 -2.41 11.35 6.13
N ILE A 63 -1.07 11.52 6.07
CA ILE A 63 -0.20 10.51 5.43
C ILE A 63 -0.35 9.12 6.06
N SER A 64 -0.43 9.05 7.39
CA SER A 64 -0.62 7.77 8.09
C SER A 64 -1.99 7.16 7.80
N ARG A 65 -2.98 8.01 7.53
CA ARG A 65 -4.34 7.60 7.15
C ARG A 65 -4.32 7.02 5.74
N GLU A 66 -3.63 7.66 4.81
CA GLU A 66 -3.52 7.20 3.43
C GLU A 66 -2.80 5.87 3.31
N PHE A 67 -1.70 5.65 4.06
CA PHE A 67 -1.08 4.33 4.14
C PHE A 67 -2.05 3.24 4.63
N ALA A 68 -2.91 3.56 5.60
CA ALA A 68 -3.90 2.63 6.11
C ALA A 68 -5.03 2.37 5.10
N GLN A 69 -5.49 3.40 4.38
CA GLN A 69 -6.49 3.27 3.30
C GLN A 69 -5.95 2.42 2.14
N VAL A 70 -4.73 2.70 1.68
CA VAL A 70 -4.02 1.92 0.65
C VAL A 70 -3.91 0.45 1.07
N LEU A 71 -3.44 0.17 2.28
CA LEU A 71 -3.35 -1.20 2.79
C LEU A 71 -4.74 -1.87 2.85
N SER A 72 -5.76 -1.15 3.31
CA SER A 72 -7.12 -1.67 3.45
C SER A 72 -7.71 -2.09 2.10
N LEU A 73 -7.59 -1.22 1.09
CA LEU A 73 -8.11 -1.48 -0.26
C LEU A 73 -7.31 -2.57 -0.98
N PHE A 74 -5.99 -2.61 -0.81
CA PHE A 74 -5.16 -3.70 -1.32
C PHE A 74 -5.57 -5.05 -0.72
N VAL A 75 -5.79 -5.11 0.60
CA VAL A 75 -6.28 -6.31 1.27
C VAL A 75 -7.71 -6.66 0.86
N GLN A 76 -8.58 -5.68 0.60
CA GLN A 76 -9.91 -5.93 0.05
C GLN A 76 -9.83 -6.63 -1.31
N LEU A 77 -8.93 -6.19 -2.20
CA LEU A 77 -8.69 -6.84 -3.49
C LEU A 77 -8.17 -8.27 -3.31
N ALA A 78 -7.19 -8.48 -2.44
CA ALA A 78 -6.69 -9.82 -2.16
C ALA A 78 -7.80 -10.75 -1.64
N ASN A 79 -8.67 -10.24 -0.77
CA ASN A 79 -9.85 -10.97 -0.30
C ASN A 79 -10.86 -11.24 -1.42
N HIS A 80 -11.10 -10.29 -2.33
CA HIS A 80 -12.00 -10.45 -3.48
C HIS A 80 -11.57 -11.59 -4.41
N PHE A 81 -10.25 -11.79 -4.57
CA PHE A 81 -9.68 -12.88 -5.36
C PHE A 81 -9.34 -14.14 -4.55
N ASP A 82 -9.73 -14.18 -3.26
CA ASP A 82 -9.42 -15.27 -2.32
C ASP A 82 -7.93 -15.66 -2.27
N ILE A 83 -7.05 -14.66 -2.29
CA ILE A 83 -5.60 -14.81 -2.15
C ILE A 83 -5.20 -14.86 -0.68
N ASP A 84 -4.38 -15.85 -0.30
CA ASP A 84 -3.70 -15.89 1.00
C ASP A 84 -2.44 -15.02 0.95
N LEU A 85 -2.56 -13.76 1.41
CA LEU A 85 -1.46 -12.78 1.31
C LEU A 85 -0.23 -13.21 2.09
N GLU A 86 -0.39 -13.85 3.25
CA GLU A 86 0.75 -14.22 4.07
C GLU A 86 1.58 -15.31 3.42
N ASN A 87 0.93 -16.33 2.87
CA ASN A 87 1.62 -17.39 2.15
C ASN A 87 2.23 -16.84 0.84
N SER A 88 1.50 -16.02 0.09
CA SER A 88 2.01 -15.41 -1.15
C SER A 88 3.22 -14.51 -0.90
N PHE A 89 3.18 -13.66 0.12
CA PHE A 89 4.31 -12.83 0.51
C PHE A 89 5.50 -13.67 0.95
N SER A 90 5.28 -14.69 1.80
CA SER A 90 6.36 -15.54 2.29
C SER A 90 7.09 -16.25 1.15
N ALA A 91 6.34 -16.76 0.16
CA ALA A 91 6.92 -17.42 -1.01
C ALA A 91 7.74 -16.45 -1.88
N GLU A 92 7.20 -15.27 -2.20
CA GLU A 92 7.92 -14.27 -2.99
C GLU A 92 9.13 -13.71 -2.24
N PHE A 93 9.03 -13.57 -0.91
CA PHE A 93 10.12 -13.07 -0.08
C PHE A 93 11.36 -13.98 -0.12
N GLU A 94 11.19 -15.30 -0.16
CA GLU A 94 12.31 -16.22 -0.39
C GLU A 94 12.97 -15.98 -1.75
N ILE A 95 12.17 -15.84 -2.81
CA ILE A 95 12.65 -15.57 -4.17
C ILE A 95 13.41 -14.24 -4.22
N MET A 96 12.87 -13.20 -3.58
CA MET A 96 13.52 -11.88 -3.52
C MET A 96 14.86 -11.94 -2.79
N ARG A 97 14.98 -12.71 -1.71
CA ARG A 97 16.25 -12.87 -0.97
C ARG A 97 17.33 -13.54 -1.82
N GLU A 98 16.97 -14.52 -2.63
CA GLU A 98 17.89 -15.16 -3.55
C GLU A 98 18.27 -14.24 -4.72
N ARG A 99 17.29 -13.52 -5.27
CA ARG A 99 17.47 -12.61 -6.41
C ARG A 99 18.30 -11.37 -6.06
N PHE A 100 18.20 -10.90 -4.82
CA PHE A 100 18.81 -9.66 -4.35
C PHE A 100 19.67 -9.92 -3.09
N PRO A 101 20.86 -10.53 -3.24
CA PRO A 101 21.72 -10.87 -2.11
C PRO A 101 22.20 -9.61 -1.37
N ALA A 102 22.10 -9.65 -0.03
CA ALA A 102 22.35 -8.50 0.84
C ALA A 102 23.77 -7.93 0.72
N ASP A 103 24.80 -8.79 0.67
CA ASP A 103 26.20 -8.35 0.61
C ASP A 103 26.49 -7.58 -0.69
N ALA A 104 26.03 -8.11 -1.82
CA ALA A 104 26.24 -7.49 -3.13
C ALA A 104 25.52 -6.13 -3.25
N TRP A 105 24.29 -6.03 -2.72
CA TRP A 105 23.56 -4.76 -2.72
C TRP A 105 24.16 -3.74 -1.76
N SER A 106 24.61 -4.18 -0.58
CA SER A 106 25.25 -3.29 0.40
C SER A 106 26.53 -2.69 -0.18
N GLU A 107 27.38 -3.52 -0.80
CA GLU A 107 28.61 -3.05 -1.46
C GLU A 107 28.31 -2.08 -2.63
N TYR A 108 27.24 -2.32 -3.39
CA TYR A 108 26.82 -1.42 -4.46
C TYR A 108 26.36 -0.06 -3.92
N MET A 109 25.53 -0.05 -2.87
CA MET A 109 24.98 1.18 -2.30
C MET A 109 26.03 2.06 -1.62
N GLU A 110 27.08 1.49 -1.02
CA GLU A 110 28.20 2.25 -0.44
C GLU A 110 28.99 3.07 -1.48
N ARG A 111 28.84 2.75 -2.77
CA ARG A 111 29.54 3.42 -3.87
C ARG A 111 28.74 4.57 -4.50
N LEU A 112 27.46 4.73 -4.14
CA LEU A 112 26.57 5.80 -4.60
C LEU A 112 26.67 7.03 -3.70
#